data_AF-A0A957Y6P6-F1
#
_entry.id   AF-A0A957Y6P6-F1
#
_cell.length_a   1.000
_cell.length_b   1.000
_cell.length_c   1.000
_cell.angle_alpha   90.00
_cell.angle_beta   90.00
_cell.angle_gamma   90.00
#
_symmetry.space_group_name_H-M   'P 1'
#
loop_
_entity.id
_entity.type
_entity.pdbx_description
1 polymer ?
#
loop_
_entity_poly.entity_id
_entity_poly.type
_entity_poly.pdbx_seq_one_letter_code
_entity_poly.pdbx_strand_id
1 'polypeptide(L)'
;AEIPREDHRAHALGFFSLGLAHELAEQTGQAVDDYLRSSAEARGAGILFQDVHGLCAAAQLQISQGRLNLAAMTCNEALQLAEGARLPPLGLAWNILGAIALERNDLPTAETCLQDGIALAWQGGLLDDLLVGLASRSWLCAYQGDLTGMQVALEEALSIVRAMDIPRAEQVAQAHVARIQHFLGQNEAAARWAADYLSSRAAPLREFEELTLTRVLLSSGELTPVEGILRPILQKAISTGRMQTYLEAMILLGLYHSAHGETDVALEWLEKSLELAAPEGYVRIFLNEGQPLLDLLPRLRSAAPELVDAILDAGLAPAESHATLLDSLPEPLTEQELRVLKLIIAGKTNADIAAELVISVGTAKWHVHNVLQKLGVGNRSQAIALARELGV
;
A
#
# COMPACT_ATOMS: atom_id res chain seq x y z
N ALA A 1 21.08 21.08 -28.44
CA ALA A 1 22.54 21.19 -28.55
C ALA A 1 23.11 19.78 -28.39
N GLU A 2 23.99 19.33 -29.28
CA GLU A 2 24.64 18.02 -29.12
C GLU A 2 25.65 18.13 -27.98
N ILE A 3 25.43 17.36 -26.90
CA ILE A 3 26.39 17.24 -25.80
C ILE A 3 27.61 16.49 -26.33
N PRO A 4 28.85 16.99 -26.14
CA PRO A 4 30.06 16.30 -26.57
C PRO A 4 30.12 14.87 -26.00
N ARG A 5 30.58 13.89 -26.79
CA ARG A 5 30.61 12.47 -26.37
C ARG A 5 31.44 12.21 -25.11
N GLU A 6 32.42 13.05 -24.82
CA GLU A 6 33.30 12.91 -23.66
C GLU A 6 32.74 13.57 -22.39
N ASP A 7 31.65 14.33 -22.50
CA ASP A 7 31.01 15.00 -21.36
C ASP A 7 30.04 14.08 -20.62
N HIS A 8 30.60 13.05 -20.00
CA HIS A 8 29.88 12.03 -19.24
C HIS A 8 28.95 12.63 -18.17
N ARG A 9 29.32 13.76 -17.56
CA ARG A 9 28.49 14.44 -16.56
C ARG A 9 27.21 15.01 -17.18
N ALA A 10 27.32 15.69 -18.32
CA ALA A 10 26.16 16.26 -19.00
C ALA A 10 25.24 15.16 -19.55
N HIS A 11 25.81 14.07 -20.09
CA HIS A 11 25.03 12.91 -20.54
C HIS A 11 24.26 12.26 -19.40
N ALA A 12 24.88 12.07 -18.22
CA ALA A 12 24.22 11.51 -17.06
C ALA A 12 22.95 12.32 -16.67
N LEU A 13 23.06 13.64 -16.56
CA LEU A 13 21.92 14.52 -16.25
C LEU A 13 20.86 14.52 -17.37
N GLY A 14 21.30 14.49 -18.62
CA GLY A 14 20.42 14.44 -19.79
C GLY A 14 19.58 13.18 -19.84
N PHE A 15 20.22 12.01 -19.69
CA PHE A 15 19.53 10.72 -19.66
C PHE A 15 18.60 10.60 -18.45
N PHE A 16 18.99 11.07 -17.27
CA PHE A 16 18.08 11.04 -16.11
C PHE A 16 16.80 11.86 -16.37
N SER A 17 16.96 13.04 -16.98
CA SER A 17 15.84 13.91 -17.32
C SER A 17 14.94 13.29 -18.40
N LEU A 18 15.52 12.56 -19.36
CA LEU A 18 14.77 11.79 -20.35
C LEU A 18 14.02 10.62 -19.70
N GLY A 19 14.66 9.93 -18.75
CA GLY A 19 14.02 8.89 -17.94
C GLY A 19 12.74 9.38 -17.27
N LEU A 20 12.81 10.52 -16.57
CA LEU A 20 11.64 11.17 -15.97
C LEU A 20 10.56 11.54 -16.99
N ALA A 21 10.95 12.07 -18.16
CA ALA A 21 10.00 12.43 -19.20
C ALA A 21 9.28 11.22 -19.79
N HIS A 22 10.01 10.12 -20.05
CA HIS A 22 9.44 8.87 -20.54
C HIS A 22 8.57 8.19 -19.46
N GLU A 23 8.94 8.28 -18.19
CA GLU A 23 8.13 7.80 -17.07
C GLU A 23 6.78 8.52 -17.01
N LEU A 24 6.78 9.86 -17.06
CA LEU A 24 5.56 10.67 -17.10
C LEU A 24 4.71 10.41 -18.36
N ALA A 25 5.33 9.97 -19.44
CA ALA A 25 4.66 9.55 -20.68
C ALA A 25 4.20 8.07 -20.67
N GLU A 26 4.37 7.37 -19.54
CA GLU A 26 4.06 5.94 -19.38
C GLU A 26 4.85 5.01 -20.33
N GLN A 27 6.02 5.45 -20.80
CA GLN A 27 6.95 4.71 -21.64
C GLN A 27 7.99 3.97 -20.79
N THR A 28 7.51 3.07 -19.94
CA THR A 28 8.30 2.41 -18.87
C THR A 28 9.60 1.78 -19.37
N GLY A 29 9.60 1.12 -20.53
CA GLY A 29 10.80 0.52 -21.12
C GLY A 29 11.89 1.53 -21.46
N GLN A 30 11.51 2.63 -22.12
CA GLN A 30 12.45 3.70 -22.49
C GLN A 30 12.97 4.43 -21.26
N ALA A 31 12.10 4.66 -20.27
CA ALA A 31 12.50 5.28 -19.01
C ALA A 31 13.56 4.47 -18.26
N VAL A 32 13.38 3.14 -18.16
CA VAL A 32 14.39 2.24 -17.55
C VAL A 32 15.72 2.32 -18.30
N ASP A 33 15.69 2.24 -19.63
CA ASP A 33 16.92 2.31 -20.44
C ASP A 33 17.66 3.64 -20.23
N ASP A 34 16.95 4.76 -20.15
CA ASP A 34 17.54 6.06 -19.92
C ASP A 34 18.09 6.22 -18.49
N TYR A 35 17.42 5.71 -17.47
CA TYR A 35 17.96 5.72 -16.10
C TYR A 35 19.24 4.88 -15.97
N LEU A 36 19.29 3.70 -16.62
CA LEU A 36 20.50 2.86 -16.65
C LEU A 36 21.65 3.53 -17.42
N ARG A 37 21.35 4.23 -18.53
CA ARG A 37 22.35 5.04 -19.24
C ARG A 37 22.85 6.20 -18.39
N SER A 38 21.96 6.90 -17.68
CA SER A 38 22.34 7.92 -16.71
C SER A 38 23.33 7.38 -15.68
N SER A 39 23.06 6.19 -15.14
CA SER A 39 23.95 5.53 -14.18
C SER A 39 25.33 5.23 -14.79
N ALA A 40 25.37 4.62 -15.98
CA ALA A 40 26.62 4.29 -16.66
C ALA A 40 27.49 5.52 -16.98
N GLU A 41 26.87 6.61 -17.44
CA GLU A 41 27.54 7.89 -17.71
C GLU A 41 28.05 8.53 -16.40
N ALA A 42 27.24 8.52 -15.34
CA ALA A 42 27.65 9.01 -14.03
C ALA A 42 28.85 8.25 -13.46
N ARG A 43 28.89 6.93 -13.68
CA ARG A 43 30.02 6.07 -13.32
C ARG A 43 31.29 6.46 -14.06
N GLY A 44 31.20 6.69 -15.37
CA GLY A 44 32.31 7.19 -16.19
C GLY A 44 32.83 8.56 -15.72
N ALA A 45 31.95 9.40 -15.18
CA ALA A 45 32.30 10.70 -14.60
C ALA A 45 32.75 10.65 -13.13
N GLY A 46 32.68 9.49 -12.45
CA GLY A 46 32.98 9.35 -11.02
C GLY A 46 31.95 10.01 -10.08
N ILE A 47 30.70 10.19 -10.52
CA ILE A 47 29.63 10.85 -9.76
C ILE A 47 28.75 9.78 -9.09
N LEU A 48 29.22 9.24 -7.96
CA LEU A 48 28.58 8.12 -7.27
C LEU A 48 27.10 8.37 -6.93
N PHE A 49 26.72 9.58 -6.52
CA PHE A 49 25.32 9.91 -6.22
C PHE A 49 24.39 9.65 -7.41
N GLN A 50 24.78 10.12 -8.61
CA GLN A 50 23.94 10.00 -9.82
C GLN A 50 23.96 8.57 -10.38
N ASP A 51 25.05 7.84 -10.18
CA ASP A 51 25.14 6.41 -10.51
C ASP A 51 24.10 5.62 -9.71
N VAL A 52 24.15 5.72 -8.37
CA VAL A 52 23.19 5.07 -7.47
C VAL A 52 21.76 5.52 -7.76
N HIS A 53 21.54 6.83 -7.93
CA HIS A 53 20.20 7.36 -8.16
C HIS A 53 19.58 6.83 -9.47
N GLY A 54 20.37 6.73 -10.55
CA GLY A 54 19.91 6.13 -11.81
C GLY A 54 19.53 4.65 -11.64
N LEU A 55 20.32 3.87 -10.91
CA LEU A 55 19.99 2.46 -10.63
C LEU A 55 18.70 2.33 -9.82
N CYS A 56 18.53 3.13 -8.76
CA CYS A 56 17.33 3.08 -7.93
C CYS A 56 16.06 3.47 -8.71
N ALA A 57 16.13 4.52 -9.53
CA ALA A 57 15.01 4.93 -10.40
C ALA A 57 14.65 3.83 -11.43
N ALA A 58 15.66 3.20 -12.03
CA ALA A 58 15.43 2.05 -12.92
C ALA A 58 14.77 0.87 -12.19
N ALA A 59 15.25 0.54 -10.98
CA ALA A 59 14.70 -0.55 -10.17
C ALA A 59 13.22 -0.32 -9.79
N GLN A 60 12.84 0.93 -9.47
CA GLN A 60 11.45 1.28 -9.19
C GLN A 60 10.52 0.99 -10.38
N LEU A 61 10.97 1.31 -11.61
CA LEU A 61 10.19 1.00 -12.82
C LEU A 61 10.22 -0.48 -13.19
N GLN A 62 11.29 -1.20 -12.87
CA GLN A 62 11.33 -2.67 -13.03
C GLN A 62 10.28 -3.37 -12.16
N ILE A 63 9.97 -2.85 -10.96
CA ILE A 63 8.80 -3.31 -10.18
C ILE A 63 7.51 -3.15 -10.98
N SER A 64 7.27 -1.96 -11.57
CA SER A 64 6.06 -1.73 -12.37
C SER A 64 5.96 -2.67 -13.58
N GLN A 65 7.11 -3.07 -14.13
CA GLN A 65 7.23 -4.06 -15.22
C GLN A 65 7.04 -5.50 -14.76
N GLY A 66 6.82 -5.73 -13.47
CA GLY A 66 6.67 -7.07 -12.90
C GLY A 66 7.98 -7.81 -12.68
N ARG A 67 9.14 -7.15 -12.82
CA ARG A 67 10.47 -7.80 -12.79
C ARG A 67 11.12 -7.64 -11.41
N LEU A 68 10.49 -8.23 -10.38
CA LEU A 68 10.93 -8.09 -8.99
C LEU A 68 12.36 -8.60 -8.77
N ASN A 69 12.73 -9.73 -9.37
CA ASN A 69 14.09 -10.26 -9.30
C ASN A 69 15.13 -9.28 -9.87
N LEU A 70 14.83 -8.69 -11.03
CA LEU A 70 15.72 -7.71 -11.67
C LEU A 70 15.82 -6.42 -10.86
N ALA A 71 14.70 -5.95 -10.29
CA ALA A 71 14.68 -4.79 -9.40
C ALA A 71 15.56 -5.02 -8.17
N ALA A 72 15.43 -6.18 -7.52
CA ALA A 72 16.27 -6.55 -6.39
C ALA A 72 17.76 -6.63 -6.76
N MET A 73 18.10 -7.21 -7.92
CA MET A 73 19.49 -7.23 -8.42
C MET A 73 20.03 -5.82 -8.64
N THR A 74 19.24 -4.93 -9.25
CA THR A 74 19.63 -3.54 -9.52
C THR A 74 19.84 -2.75 -8.21
N CYS A 75 18.98 -2.95 -7.20
CA CYS A 75 19.17 -2.35 -5.87
C CYS A 75 20.43 -2.89 -5.18
N ASN A 76 20.70 -4.20 -5.27
CA ASN A 76 21.90 -4.78 -4.69
C ASN A 76 23.19 -4.27 -5.37
N GLU A 77 23.16 -4.04 -6.69
CA GLU A 77 24.26 -3.36 -7.39
C GLU A 77 24.49 -1.95 -6.81
N ALA A 78 23.42 -1.17 -6.64
CA ALA A 78 23.50 0.19 -6.09
C ALA A 78 24.08 0.20 -4.65
N LEU A 79 23.66 -0.76 -3.81
CA LEU A 79 24.17 -0.94 -2.45
C LEU A 79 25.66 -1.34 -2.44
N GLN A 80 26.06 -2.25 -3.33
CA GLN A 80 27.45 -2.68 -3.43
C GLN A 80 28.37 -1.56 -3.95
N LEU A 81 27.93 -0.77 -4.92
CA LEU A 81 28.69 0.37 -5.47
C LEU A 81 28.97 1.45 -4.42
N ALA A 82 28.03 1.65 -3.51
CA ALA A 82 28.12 2.64 -2.45
C ALA A 82 28.44 2.01 -1.07
N GLU A 83 29.07 0.84 -1.04
CA GLU A 83 29.43 0.15 0.20
C GLU A 83 30.23 1.09 1.13
N GLY A 84 29.76 1.25 2.37
CA GLY A 84 30.35 2.15 3.36
C GLY A 84 30.01 3.63 3.19
N ALA A 85 29.32 4.04 2.12
CA ALA A 85 28.78 5.38 1.95
C ALA A 85 27.34 5.47 2.43
N ARG A 86 26.95 6.62 3.00
CA ARG A 86 25.56 6.94 3.35
C ARG A 86 25.04 7.98 2.38
N LEU A 87 24.51 7.51 1.25
CA LEU A 87 23.94 8.36 0.22
C LEU A 87 22.41 8.30 0.28
N PRO A 88 21.70 9.44 0.23
CA PRO A 88 20.24 9.48 0.21
C PRO A 88 19.55 8.50 -0.75
N PRO A 89 20.00 8.32 -2.01
CA PRO A 89 19.30 7.44 -2.96
C PRO A 89 19.37 5.95 -2.58
N LEU A 90 20.28 5.54 -1.68
CA LEU A 90 20.27 4.18 -1.12
C LEU A 90 19.02 3.95 -0.26
N GLY A 91 18.39 5.01 0.26
CA GLY A 91 17.11 4.92 0.95
C GLY A 91 16.03 4.31 0.06
N LEU A 92 15.97 4.75 -1.20
CA LEU A 92 15.07 4.17 -2.20
C LEU A 92 15.40 2.71 -2.49
N ALA A 93 16.69 2.33 -2.61
CA ALA A 93 17.08 0.94 -2.81
C ALA A 93 16.56 0.02 -1.69
N TRP A 94 16.74 0.44 -0.43
CA TRP A 94 16.22 -0.28 0.72
C TRP A 94 14.69 -0.32 0.76
N ASN A 95 14.01 0.78 0.42
CA ASN A 95 12.55 0.81 0.33
C ASN A 95 12.02 -0.15 -0.75
N ILE A 96 12.66 -0.21 -1.91
CA ILE A 96 12.33 -1.13 -3.01
C ILE A 96 12.54 -2.59 -2.57
N LEU A 97 13.68 -2.92 -1.95
CA LEU A 97 13.93 -4.26 -1.42
C LEU A 97 12.91 -4.66 -0.35
N GLY A 98 12.54 -3.71 0.51
CA GLY A 98 11.49 -3.90 1.51
C GLY A 98 10.12 -4.17 0.90
N ALA A 99 9.74 -3.43 -0.15
CA ALA A 99 8.50 -3.65 -0.89
C ALA A 99 8.48 -5.01 -1.61
N ILE A 100 9.60 -5.44 -2.19
CA ILE A 100 9.73 -6.77 -2.81
C ILE A 100 9.59 -7.88 -1.76
N ALA A 101 10.24 -7.71 -0.60
CA ALA A 101 10.11 -8.65 0.51
C ALA A 101 8.66 -8.74 1.02
N LEU A 102 7.97 -7.60 1.14
CA LEU A 102 6.53 -7.59 1.45
C LEU A 102 5.72 -8.37 0.43
N GLU A 103 5.93 -8.11 -0.87
CA GLU A 103 5.20 -8.79 -1.94
C GLU A 103 5.40 -10.32 -1.91
N ARG A 104 6.59 -10.76 -1.49
CA ARG A 104 6.95 -12.18 -1.27
C ARG A 104 6.52 -12.74 0.08
N ASN A 105 5.82 -11.94 0.89
CA ASN A 105 5.40 -12.26 2.25
C ASN A 105 6.57 -12.51 3.25
N ASP A 106 7.78 -12.03 2.94
CA ASP A 106 8.93 -12.05 3.86
C ASP A 106 8.91 -10.78 4.75
N LEU A 107 8.02 -10.80 5.75
CA LEU A 107 7.82 -9.67 6.66
C LEU A 107 9.08 -9.29 7.46
N PRO A 108 9.90 -10.23 7.96
CA PRO A 108 11.14 -9.88 8.66
C PRO A 108 12.16 -9.13 7.80
N THR A 109 12.39 -9.58 6.56
CA THR A 109 13.29 -8.87 5.64
C THR A 109 12.72 -7.51 5.27
N ALA A 110 11.41 -7.43 5.05
CA ALA A 110 10.72 -6.17 4.78
C ALA A 110 10.92 -5.15 5.91
N GLU A 111 10.75 -5.56 7.17
CA GLU A 111 10.92 -4.68 8.33
C GLU A 111 12.31 -4.06 8.40
N THR A 112 13.34 -4.90 8.25
CA THR A 112 14.74 -4.45 8.28
C THR A 112 15.02 -3.46 7.16
N CYS A 113 14.64 -3.80 5.92
CA CYS A 113 14.89 -2.96 4.75
C CYS A 113 14.13 -1.63 4.84
N LEU A 114 12.86 -1.64 5.23
CA LEU A 114 12.04 -0.42 5.33
C LEU A 114 12.52 0.50 6.45
N GLN A 115 12.98 -0.04 7.58
CA GLN A 115 13.53 0.76 8.66
C GLN A 115 14.76 1.57 8.19
N ASP A 116 15.70 0.92 7.51
CA ASP A 116 16.90 1.58 7.01
C ASP A 116 16.59 2.54 5.85
N GLY A 117 15.70 2.14 4.95
CA GLY A 117 15.31 2.92 3.78
C GLY A 117 14.60 4.22 4.14
N ILE A 118 13.60 4.17 5.04
CA ILE A 118 12.87 5.35 5.53
C ILE A 118 13.81 6.31 6.26
N ALA A 119 14.66 5.79 7.14
CA ALA A 119 15.61 6.62 7.89
C ALA A 119 16.58 7.37 6.97
N LEU A 120 17.05 6.72 5.91
CA LEU A 120 18.00 7.32 4.98
C LEU A 120 17.34 8.29 3.99
N ALA A 121 16.15 7.95 3.48
CA ALA A 121 15.36 8.85 2.62
C ALA A 121 14.99 10.14 3.37
N TRP A 122 14.59 10.03 4.63
CA TRP A 122 14.28 11.17 5.50
C TRP A 122 15.49 12.09 5.70
N GLN A 123 16.66 11.53 6.01
CA GLN A 123 17.91 12.32 6.16
C GLN A 123 18.30 13.05 4.88
N GLY A 124 17.95 12.48 3.73
CA GLY A 124 18.25 13.03 2.41
C GLY A 124 17.27 14.05 1.86
N GLY A 125 16.10 14.21 2.49
CA GLY A 125 15.03 15.07 1.99
C GLY A 125 14.40 14.59 0.67
N LEU A 126 14.54 13.30 0.34
CA LEU A 126 13.93 12.69 -0.85
C LEU A 126 12.50 12.27 -0.52
N LEU A 127 11.56 13.22 -0.64
CA LEU A 127 10.18 13.03 -0.16
C LEU A 127 9.42 11.94 -0.92
N ASP A 128 9.64 11.79 -2.22
CA ASP A 128 8.98 10.75 -3.03
C ASP A 128 9.42 9.35 -2.56
N ASP A 129 10.72 9.15 -2.33
CA ASP A 129 11.29 7.90 -1.81
C ASP A 129 10.76 7.58 -0.40
N LEU A 130 10.64 8.61 0.43
CA LEU A 130 10.11 8.50 1.79
C LEU A 130 8.64 8.06 1.77
N LEU A 131 7.82 8.61 0.86
CA LEU A 131 6.41 8.22 0.70
C LEU A 131 6.27 6.75 0.30
N VAL A 132 7.11 6.24 -0.60
CA VAL A 132 7.14 4.82 -0.98
C VAL A 132 7.46 3.92 0.22
N GLY A 133 8.46 4.32 1.03
CA GLY A 133 8.83 3.63 2.26
C GLY A 133 7.69 3.61 3.29
N LEU A 134 7.08 4.76 3.57
CA LEU A 134 5.98 4.88 4.54
C LEU A 134 4.72 4.12 4.10
N ALA A 135 4.40 4.12 2.81
CA ALA A 135 3.30 3.32 2.27
C ALA A 135 3.54 1.82 2.48
N SER A 136 4.77 1.34 2.22
CA SER A 136 5.16 -0.05 2.45
C SER A 136 5.17 -0.40 3.95
N ARG A 137 5.65 0.50 4.81
CA ARG A 137 5.62 0.35 6.28
C ARG A 137 4.20 0.23 6.80
N SER A 138 3.26 1.02 6.25
CA SER A 138 1.84 0.94 6.61
C SER A 138 1.27 -0.46 6.32
N TRP A 139 1.59 -1.03 5.16
CA TRP A 139 1.21 -2.42 4.82
C TRP A 139 1.89 -3.46 5.69
N LEU A 140 3.19 -3.33 5.95
CA LEU A 140 3.92 -4.22 6.86
C LEU A 140 3.22 -4.30 8.22
N CYS A 141 2.94 -3.14 8.83
CA CYS A 141 2.26 -3.05 10.10
C CYS A 141 0.86 -3.68 10.04
N ALA A 142 0.10 -3.42 8.97
CA ALA A 142 -1.21 -4.04 8.76
C ALA A 142 -1.13 -5.57 8.68
N TYR A 143 -0.11 -6.12 8.00
CA TYR A 143 0.12 -7.56 7.91
C TYR A 143 0.55 -8.20 9.23
N GLN A 144 1.26 -7.46 10.09
CA GLN A 144 1.67 -7.90 11.42
C GLN A 144 0.58 -7.70 12.49
N GLY A 145 -0.52 -7.00 12.16
CA GLY A 145 -1.56 -6.62 13.12
C GLY A 145 -1.16 -5.43 14.02
N ASP A 146 -0.07 -4.74 13.71
CA ASP A 146 0.35 -3.52 14.42
C ASP A 146 -0.44 -2.31 13.91
N LEU A 147 -1.67 -2.15 14.40
CA LEU A 147 -2.54 -1.03 14.02
C LEU A 147 -1.96 0.33 14.43
N THR A 148 -1.18 0.38 15.52
CA THR A 148 -0.57 1.63 16.00
C THR A 148 0.54 2.06 15.05
N GLY A 149 1.47 1.17 14.74
CA GLY A 149 2.55 1.44 13.78
C GLY A 149 2.02 1.75 12.39
N MET A 150 0.94 1.09 11.97
CA MET A 150 0.26 1.39 10.70
C MET A 150 -0.29 2.82 10.69
N GLN A 151 -1.04 3.21 11.72
CA GLN A 151 -1.63 4.55 11.80
C GLN A 151 -0.55 5.64 11.83
N VAL A 152 0.54 5.43 12.56
CA VAL A 152 1.68 6.36 12.60
C VAL A 152 2.29 6.53 11.20
N ALA A 153 2.57 5.44 10.49
CA ALA A 153 3.14 5.50 9.14
C ALA A 153 2.20 6.19 8.14
N LEU A 154 0.89 5.92 8.23
CA LEU A 154 -0.12 6.59 7.41
C LEU A 154 -0.23 8.09 7.70
N GLU A 155 -0.27 8.48 8.97
CA GLU A 155 -0.34 9.90 9.37
C GLU A 155 0.90 10.67 8.90
N GLU A 156 2.08 10.06 9.01
CA GLU A 156 3.32 10.65 8.52
C GLU A 156 3.27 10.86 7.00
N ALA A 157 2.90 9.82 6.24
CA ALA A 157 2.75 9.93 4.78
C ALA A 157 1.73 11.00 4.38
N LEU A 158 0.56 11.01 5.02
CA LEU A 158 -0.48 12.01 4.76
C LEU A 158 -0.02 13.43 5.12
N SER A 159 0.80 13.60 6.16
CA SER A 159 1.34 14.91 6.53
C SER A 159 2.25 15.48 5.45
N ILE A 160 3.11 14.64 4.86
CA ILE A 160 3.99 15.01 3.74
C ILE A 160 3.15 15.36 2.51
N VAL A 161 2.18 14.52 2.16
CA VAL A 161 1.29 14.74 1.02
C VAL A 161 0.51 16.05 1.15
N ARG A 162 -0.03 16.35 2.34
CA ARG A 162 -0.71 17.63 2.60
C ARG A 162 0.24 18.82 2.48
N ALA A 163 1.48 18.68 2.94
CA ALA A 163 2.48 19.73 2.85
C ALA A 163 2.93 20.03 1.41
N MET A 164 2.82 19.05 0.50
CA MET A 164 3.07 19.27 -0.93
C MET A 164 2.03 20.18 -1.59
N ASP A 165 0.82 20.29 -1.03
CA ASP A 165 -0.31 21.06 -1.58
C ASP A 165 -0.66 20.66 -3.03
N ILE A 166 -0.57 19.36 -3.33
CA ILE A 166 -0.89 18.79 -4.64
C ILE A 166 -2.18 17.96 -4.49
N PRO A 167 -3.34 18.44 -5.00
CA PRO A 167 -4.61 17.73 -4.87
C PRO A 167 -4.57 16.27 -5.37
N ARG A 168 -3.79 16.03 -6.43
CA ARG A 168 -3.59 14.70 -7.00
C ARG A 168 -2.94 13.74 -6.01
N ALA A 169 -1.92 14.19 -5.28
CA ALA A 169 -1.20 13.36 -4.30
C ALA A 169 -2.12 12.98 -3.14
N GLU A 170 -2.96 13.91 -2.68
CA GLU A 170 -3.97 13.63 -1.66
C GLU A 170 -4.96 12.56 -2.11
N GLN A 171 -5.46 12.63 -3.35
CA GLN A 171 -6.35 11.62 -3.90
C GLN A 171 -5.72 10.22 -3.93
N VAL A 172 -4.45 10.10 -4.36
CA VAL A 172 -3.72 8.81 -4.33
C VAL A 172 -3.62 8.31 -2.90
N ALA A 173 -3.21 9.17 -1.97
CA ALA A 173 -3.01 8.78 -0.57
C ALA A 173 -4.32 8.29 0.08
N GLN A 174 -5.46 8.95 -0.20
CA GLN A 174 -6.76 8.48 0.28
C GLN A 174 -7.13 7.10 -0.29
N ALA A 175 -6.76 6.79 -1.53
CA ALA A 175 -6.98 5.47 -2.09
C ALA A 175 -6.10 4.39 -1.43
N HIS A 176 -4.87 4.72 -1.02
CA HIS A 176 -4.03 3.79 -0.25
C HIS A 176 -4.66 3.52 1.12
N VAL A 177 -5.15 4.56 1.80
CA VAL A 177 -5.88 4.44 3.07
C VAL A 177 -7.10 3.53 2.89
N ALA A 178 -7.94 3.77 1.88
CA ALA A 178 -9.12 2.96 1.61
C ALA A 178 -8.78 1.49 1.33
N ARG A 179 -7.68 1.22 0.62
CA ARG A 179 -7.23 -0.16 0.35
C ARG A 179 -6.81 -0.89 1.62
N ILE A 180 -6.11 -0.22 2.54
CA ILE A 180 -5.74 -0.79 3.84
C ILE A 180 -6.97 -0.98 4.72
N GLN A 181 -7.88 0.00 4.76
CA GLN A 181 -9.16 -0.12 5.49
C GLN A 181 -9.97 -1.31 5.01
N HIS A 182 -10.06 -1.50 3.69
CA HIS A 182 -10.71 -2.66 3.08
C HIS A 182 -10.03 -3.97 3.53
N PHE A 183 -8.70 -4.04 3.47
CA PHE A 183 -7.94 -5.21 3.94
C PHE A 183 -8.19 -5.54 5.42
N LEU A 184 -8.34 -4.53 6.28
CA LEU A 184 -8.65 -4.70 7.70
C LEU A 184 -10.12 -5.02 7.98
N GLY A 185 -10.97 -5.16 6.96
CA GLY A 185 -12.40 -5.40 7.12
C GLY A 185 -13.19 -4.17 7.60
N GLN A 186 -12.61 -2.97 7.54
CA GLN A 186 -13.29 -1.70 7.85
C GLN A 186 -14.19 -1.27 6.68
N ASN A 187 -15.13 -2.14 6.33
CA ASN A 187 -15.91 -2.08 5.10
C ASN A 187 -16.73 -0.78 4.99
N GLU A 188 -17.23 -0.23 6.10
CA GLU A 188 -17.98 1.03 6.08
C GLU A 188 -17.11 2.23 5.63
N ALA A 189 -15.87 2.31 6.13
CA ALA A 189 -14.95 3.39 5.77
C ALA A 189 -14.52 3.26 4.29
N ALA A 190 -14.17 2.05 3.86
CA ALA A 190 -13.81 1.77 2.48
C ALA A 190 -14.98 2.04 1.50
N ALA A 191 -16.21 1.65 1.87
CA ALA A 191 -17.42 1.92 1.08
C ALA A 191 -17.72 3.41 0.96
N ARG A 192 -17.50 4.19 2.03
CA ARG A 192 -17.67 5.65 2.00
C ARG A 192 -16.70 6.30 1.02
N TRP A 193 -15.41 5.91 1.08
CA TRP A 193 -14.42 6.38 0.12
C TRP A 193 -14.80 6.00 -1.32
N ALA A 194 -15.26 4.76 -1.55
CA ALA A 194 -15.67 4.29 -2.86
C ALA A 194 -16.84 5.11 -3.43
N ALA A 195 -17.85 5.43 -2.62
CA ALA A 195 -18.98 6.27 -3.01
C ALA A 195 -18.53 7.70 -3.36
N ASP A 196 -17.67 8.30 -2.54
CA ASP A 196 -17.12 9.65 -2.78
C ASP A 196 -16.29 9.67 -4.06
N TYR A 197 -15.43 8.67 -4.28
CA TYR A 197 -14.65 8.53 -5.50
C TYR A 197 -15.52 8.35 -6.73
N LEU A 198 -16.54 7.48 -6.68
CA LEU A 198 -17.50 7.29 -7.77
C LEU A 198 -18.22 8.60 -8.15
N SER A 199 -18.59 9.41 -7.16
CA SER A 199 -19.28 10.69 -7.38
C SER A 199 -18.40 11.78 -8.02
N SER A 200 -17.09 11.71 -7.78
CA SER A 200 -16.10 12.68 -8.26
C SER A 200 -15.26 12.15 -9.44
N ARG A 201 -15.55 10.93 -9.87
CA ARG A 201 -14.83 10.20 -10.92
C ARG A 201 -14.84 10.97 -12.24
N ALA A 202 -13.67 11.39 -12.70
CA ALA A 202 -13.48 12.12 -13.95
C ALA A 202 -12.32 11.54 -14.77
N ALA A 203 -12.39 11.69 -16.09
CA ALA A 203 -11.29 11.31 -16.98
C ALA A 203 -10.10 12.28 -16.84
N PRO A 204 -8.85 11.81 -16.95
CA PRO A 204 -8.44 10.42 -17.21
C PRO A 204 -8.55 9.52 -15.97
N LEU A 205 -9.03 8.28 -16.18
CA LEU A 205 -9.18 7.27 -15.12
C LEU A 205 -7.81 6.88 -14.55
N ARG A 206 -7.76 6.60 -13.23
CA ARG A 206 -6.51 6.42 -12.47
C ARG A 206 -6.47 5.02 -11.87
N GLU A 207 -5.52 4.23 -12.34
CA GLU A 207 -5.62 2.77 -12.20
C GLU A 207 -5.53 2.29 -10.77
N PHE A 208 -4.72 2.93 -9.92
CA PHE A 208 -4.62 2.55 -8.52
C PHE A 208 -5.96 2.74 -7.78
N GLU A 209 -6.58 3.91 -7.97
CA GLU A 209 -7.88 4.24 -7.39
C GLU A 209 -8.99 3.35 -7.93
N GLU A 210 -9.00 3.10 -9.24
CA GLU A 210 -9.98 2.22 -9.88
C GLU A 210 -9.84 0.75 -9.42
N LEU A 211 -8.61 0.27 -9.23
CA LEU A 211 -8.32 -1.05 -8.67
C LEU A 211 -8.70 -1.14 -7.17
N THR A 212 -8.61 -0.03 -6.43
CA THR A 212 -9.11 0.01 -5.04
C THR A 212 -10.64 0.03 -5.02
N LEU A 213 -11.27 0.85 -5.86
CA LEU A 213 -12.72 0.94 -6.00
C LEU A 213 -13.32 -0.44 -6.33
N THR A 214 -12.75 -1.13 -7.31
CA THR A 214 -13.25 -2.44 -7.74
C THR A 214 -13.15 -3.51 -6.66
N ARG A 215 -12.09 -3.51 -5.82
CA ARG A 215 -12.01 -4.37 -4.63
C ARG A 215 -13.17 -4.13 -3.67
N VAL A 216 -13.42 -2.86 -3.34
CA VAL A 216 -14.51 -2.48 -2.44
C VAL A 216 -15.86 -2.92 -3.01
N LEU A 217 -16.12 -2.64 -4.29
CA LEU A 217 -17.36 -3.03 -4.98
C LEU A 217 -17.56 -4.55 -5.04
N LEU A 218 -16.51 -5.32 -5.32
CA LEU A 218 -16.59 -6.79 -5.31
C LEU A 218 -16.94 -7.32 -3.91
N SER A 219 -16.32 -6.76 -2.86
CA SER A 219 -16.58 -7.18 -1.48
C SER A 219 -17.98 -6.83 -0.97
N SER A 220 -18.59 -5.76 -1.51
CA SER A 220 -19.98 -5.38 -1.19
C SER A 220 -21.02 -6.12 -2.05
N GLY A 221 -20.59 -6.93 -3.02
CA GLY A 221 -21.47 -7.59 -3.98
C GLY A 221 -22.02 -6.66 -5.08
N GLU A 222 -21.51 -5.43 -5.18
CA GLU A 222 -21.86 -4.48 -6.23
C GLU A 222 -21.08 -4.75 -7.51
N LEU A 223 -21.58 -5.70 -8.30
CA LEU A 223 -20.89 -6.20 -9.48
C LEU A 223 -20.85 -5.22 -10.67
N THR A 224 -21.80 -4.30 -10.76
CA THR A 224 -21.78 -3.22 -11.75
C THR A 224 -21.24 -1.96 -11.07
N PRO A 225 -20.21 -1.26 -11.59
CA PRO A 225 -19.65 -1.34 -12.96
C PRO A 225 -18.27 -2.04 -13.07
N VAL A 226 -17.97 -3.06 -12.26
CA VAL A 226 -16.61 -3.62 -12.08
C VAL A 226 -15.91 -3.99 -13.39
N GLU A 227 -16.53 -4.82 -14.23
CA GLU A 227 -15.90 -5.27 -15.49
C GLU A 227 -15.59 -4.10 -16.45
N GLY A 228 -16.50 -3.12 -16.53
CA GLY A 228 -16.33 -1.92 -17.35
C GLY A 228 -15.18 -1.03 -16.87
N ILE A 229 -14.80 -1.13 -15.60
CA ILE A 229 -13.60 -0.48 -15.03
C ILE A 229 -12.34 -1.29 -15.36
N LEU A 230 -12.36 -2.60 -15.11
CA LEU A 230 -11.17 -3.44 -15.17
C LEU A 230 -10.67 -3.68 -16.60
N ARG A 231 -11.56 -3.87 -17.58
CA ARG A 231 -11.15 -4.19 -18.96
C ARG A 231 -10.27 -3.10 -19.62
N PRO A 232 -10.60 -1.80 -19.55
CA PRO A 232 -9.72 -0.75 -20.05
C PRO A 232 -8.36 -0.71 -19.35
N ILE A 233 -8.33 -0.91 -18.02
CA ILE A 233 -7.10 -0.93 -17.22
C ILE A 233 -6.21 -2.09 -17.68
N LEU A 234 -6.79 -3.28 -17.82
CA LEU A 234 -6.09 -4.47 -18.29
C LEU A 234 -5.44 -4.23 -19.67
N GLN A 235 -6.20 -3.67 -20.63
CA GLN A 235 -5.72 -3.38 -21.98
C GLN A 235 -4.59 -2.32 -21.99
N LYS A 236 -4.74 -1.26 -21.17
CA LYS A 236 -3.71 -0.23 -21.05
C LYS A 236 -2.45 -0.78 -20.37
N ALA A 237 -2.59 -1.56 -19.31
CA ALA A 237 -1.47 -2.12 -18.55
C ALA A 237 -0.63 -3.07 -19.41
N ILE A 238 -1.25 -3.96 -20.19
CA ILE A 238 -0.49 -4.88 -21.07
C ILE A 238 0.25 -4.14 -22.19
N SER A 239 -0.39 -3.14 -22.80
CA SER A 239 0.20 -2.36 -23.91
C SER A 239 1.32 -1.41 -23.48
N THR A 240 1.34 -1.00 -22.21
CA THR A 240 2.36 -0.11 -21.62
C THR A 240 3.37 -0.85 -20.74
N GLY A 241 3.27 -2.19 -20.66
CA GLY A 241 4.21 -3.03 -19.93
C GLY A 241 4.13 -2.93 -18.41
N ARG A 242 2.99 -2.49 -17.85
CA ARG A 242 2.78 -2.34 -16.40
C ARG A 242 2.20 -3.61 -15.79
N MET A 243 3.05 -4.59 -15.61
CA MET A 243 2.67 -5.95 -15.28
C MET A 243 2.02 -6.11 -13.90
N GLN A 244 2.43 -5.32 -12.91
CA GLN A 244 1.78 -5.36 -11.60
C GLN A 244 0.29 -4.95 -11.69
N THR A 245 0.00 -3.85 -12.40
CA THR A 245 -1.39 -3.42 -12.67
C THR A 245 -2.16 -4.46 -13.48
N TYR A 246 -1.49 -5.11 -14.45
CA TYR A 246 -2.10 -6.17 -15.25
C TYR A 246 -2.48 -7.37 -14.37
N LEU A 247 -1.59 -7.83 -13.49
CA LEU A 247 -1.85 -8.91 -12.54
C LEU A 247 -3.03 -8.57 -11.60
N GLU A 248 -3.04 -7.38 -10.98
CA GLU A 248 -4.15 -6.95 -10.13
C GLU A 248 -5.48 -6.98 -10.89
N ALA A 249 -5.52 -6.45 -12.12
CA ALA A 249 -6.74 -6.44 -12.92
C ALA A 249 -7.20 -7.85 -13.32
N MET A 250 -6.28 -8.77 -13.63
CA MET A 250 -6.61 -10.18 -13.92
C MET A 250 -7.21 -10.88 -12.71
N ILE A 251 -6.60 -10.69 -11.53
CA ILE A 251 -7.06 -11.29 -10.29
C ILE A 251 -8.49 -10.81 -9.96
N LEU A 252 -8.72 -9.49 -10.05
CA LEU A 252 -10.04 -8.90 -9.79
C LEU A 252 -11.08 -9.31 -10.84
N LEU A 253 -10.70 -9.52 -12.10
CA LEU A 253 -11.59 -10.10 -13.13
C LEU A 253 -11.93 -11.56 -12.81
N GLY A 254 -10.96 -12.35 -12.34
CA GLY A 254 -11.20 -13.71 -11.88
C GLY A 254 -12.23 -13.75 -10.75
N LEU A 255 -12.07 -12.89 -9.73
CA LEU A 255 -13.02 -12.77 -8.63
C LEU A 255 -14.39 -12.26 -9.07
N TYR A 256 -14.43 -11.30 -9.99
CA TYR A 256 -15.66 -10.84 -10.62
C TYR A 256 -16.41 -11.99 -11.29
N HIS A 257 -15.75 -12.80 -12.14
CA HIS A 257 -16.39 -13.92 -12.82
C HIS A 257 -16.83 -15.02 -11.83
N SER A 258 -16.05 -15.26 -10.78
CA SER A 258 -16.44 -16.18 -9.70
C SER A 258 -17.74 -15.73 -9.02
N ALA A 259 -17.86 -14.44 -8.72
CA ALA A 259 -19.06 -13.85 -8.12
C ALA A 259 -20.29 -13.89 -9.06
N HIS A 260 -20.10 -13.99 -10.38
CA HIS A 260 -21.18 -14.21 -11.36
C HIS A 260 -21.56 -15.68 -11.55
N GLY A 261 -20.88 -16.61 -10.88
CA GLY A 261 -21.06 -18.05 -11.08
C GLY A 261 -20.38 -18.58 -12.35
N GLU A 262 -19.54 -17.78 -13.00
CA GLU A 262 -18.78 -18.16 -14.19
C GLU A 262 -17.43 -18.77 -13.79
N THR A 263 -17.49 -19.87 -13.04
CA THR A 263 -16.31 -20.44 -12.37
C THR A 263 -15.20 -20.86 -13.33
N ASP A 264 -15.53 -21.41 -14.49
CA ASP A 264 -14.49 -21.82 -15.46
C ASP A 264 -13.73 -20.59 -16.00
N VAL A 265 -14.44 -19.50 -16.30
CA VAL A 265 -13.84 -18.23 -16.74
C VAL A 265 -13.00 -17.61 -15.61
N ALA A 266 -13.47 -17.70 -14.37
CA ALA A 266 -12.72 -17.24 -13.20
C ALA A 266 -11.38 -17.97 -13.06
N LEU A 267 -11.39 -19.30 -13.22
CA LEU A 267 -10.17 -20.11 -13.16
C LEU A 267 -9.21 -19.77 -14.29
N GLU A 268 -9.67 -19.61 -15.53
CA GLU A 268 -8.80 -19.23 -16.66
C GLU A 268 -8.03 -17.92 -16.40
N TRP A 269 -8.70 -16.91 -15.80
CA TRP A 269 -8.04 -15.66 -15.42
C TRP A 269 -6.99 -15.86 -14.32
N LEU A 270 -7.33 -16.64 -13.29
CA LEU A 270 -6.46 -16.86 -12.14
C LEU A 270 -5.28 -17.80 -12.43
N GLU A 271 -5.46 -18.83 -13.27
CA GLU A 271 -4.37 -19.69 -13.74
C GLU A 271 -3.31 -18.86 -14.45
N LYS A 272 -3.73 -18.02 -15.39
CA LYS A 272 -2.80 -17.20 -16.16
C LYS A 272 -2.12 -16.12 -15.32
N SER A 273 -2.80 -15.55 -14.32
CA SER A 273 -2.15 -14.58 -13.42
C SER A 273 -1.12 -15.27 -12.52
N LEU A 274 -1.40 -16.47 -12.02
CA LEU A 274 -0.46 -17.28 -11.24
C LEU A 274 0.78 -17.67 -12.05
N GLU A 275 0.62 -18.10 -13.31
CA GLU A 275 1.74 -18.45 -14.20
C GLU A 275 2.68 -17.26 -14.42
N LEU A 276 2.14 -16.05 -14.59
CA LEU A 276 2.92 -14.83 -14.78
C LEU A 276 3.59 -14.35 -13.48
N ALA A 277 2.94 -14.59 -12.34
CA ALA A 277 3.41 -14.20 -11.01
C ALA A 277 4.51 -15.12 -10.45
N ALA A 278 4.45 -16.42 -10.75
CA ALA A 278 5.28 -17.45 -10.14
C ALA A 278 6.80 -17.21 -10.27
N PRO A 279 7.35 -16.82 -11.44
CA PRO A 279 8.80 -16.60 -11.58
C PRO A 279 9.35 -15.49 -10.66
N GLU A 280 8.48 -14.56 -10.23
CA GLU A 280 8.84 -13.35 -9.51
C GLU A 280 8.50 -13.44 -8.01
N GLY A 281 7.70 -14.46 -7.63
CA GLY A 281 7.34 -14.77 -6.25
C GLY A 281 6.25 -13.88 -5.66
N TYR A 282 5.29 -13.43 -6.47
CA TYR A 282 4.17 -12.58 -6.03
C TYR A 282 3.20 -13.34 -5.12
N VAL A 283 3.27 -13.11 -3.80
CA VAL A 283 2.39 -13.76 -2.80
C VAL A 283 1.28 -12.81 -2.37
N ARG A 284 1.62 -11.59 -1.92
CA ARG A 284 0.66 -10.68 -1.28
C ARG A 284 -0.40 -10.17 -2.23
N ILE A 285 -0.11 -9.98 -3.51
CA ILE A 285 -1.10 -9.58 -4.51
C ILE A 285 -2.29 -10.55 -4.60
N PHE A 286 -2.08 -11.85 -4.34
CA PHE A 286 -3.14 -12.85 -4.26
C PHE A 286 -3.71 -12.94 -2.85
N LEU A 287 -2.84 -13.01 -1.84
CA LEU A 287 -3.25 -13.23 -0.45
C LEU A 287 -4.14 -12.10 0.08
N ASN A 288 -3.91 -10.86 -0.36
CA ASN A 288 -4.67 -9.69 0.07
C ASN A 288 -6.12 -9.68 -0.42
N GLU A 289 -6.47 -10.49 -1.44
CA GLU A 289 -7.85 -10.58 -1.93
C GLU A 289 -8.74 -11.47 -1.04
N GLY A 290 -8.16 -12.13 -0.03
CA GLY A 290 -8.91 -12.77 1.03
C GLY A 290 -9.53 -14.12 0.67
N GLN A 291 -10.49 -14.54 1.50
CA GLN A 291 -11.15 -15.84 1.41
C GLN A 291 -11.73 -16.18 0.01
N PRO A 292 -12.39 -15.25 -0.72
CA PRO A 292 -12.93 -15.53 -2.04
C PRO A 292 -11.89 -16.06 -3.04
N LEU A 293 -10.64 -15.59 -2.94
CA LEU A 293 -9.54 -16.09 -3.77
C LEU A 293 -8.99 -17.41 -3.21
N LEU A 294 -8.78 -17.50 -1.90
CA LEU A 294 -8.22 -18.68 -1.25
C LEU A 294 -9.06 -19.94 -1.47
N ASP A 295 -10.39 -19.81 -1.53
CA ASP A 295 -11.31 -20.92 -1.83
C ASP A 295 -11.09 -21.52 -3.23
N LEU A 296 -10.55 -20.73 -4.17
CA LEU A 296 -10.29 -21.15 -5.55
C LEU A 296 -8.88 -21.76 -5.73
N LEU A 297 -7.91 -21.37 -4.90
CA LEU A 297 -6.50 -21.79 -5.03
C LEU A 297 -6.26 -23.30 -5.10
N PRO A 298 -6.96 -24.17 -4.33
CA PRO A 298 -6.76 -25.61 -4.45
C PRO A 298 -7.00 -26.17 -5.86
N ARG A 299 -7.87 -25.52 -6.64
CA ARG A 299 -8.17 -25.89 -8.03
C ARG A 299 -7.13 -25.38 -9.02
N LEU A 300 -6.32 -24.41 -8.62
CA LEU A 300 -5.33 -23.72 -9.43
C LEU A 300 -3.90 -24.24 -9.20
N ARG A 301 -3.72 -25.19 -8.27
CA ARG A 301 -2.41 -25.70 -7.85
C ARG A 301 -1.55 -26.22 -9.02
N SER A 302 -2.16 -26.77 -10.08
CA SER A 302 -1.40 -27.23 -11.24
C SER A 302 -0.73 -26.12 -12.05
N ALA A 303 -1.24 -24.88 -12.00
CA ALA A 303 -0.71 -23.75 -12.77
C ALA A 303 0.62 -23.22 -12.19
N ALA A 304 0.72 -23.17 -10.86
CA ALA A 304 1.92 -22.72 -10.15
C ALA A 304 2.02 -23.39 -8.76
N PRO A 305 2.45 -24.66 -8.67
CA PRO A 305 2.38 -25.43 -7.43
C PRO A 305 3.07 -24.75 -6.24
N GLU A 306 4.31 -24.32 -6.42
CA GLU A 306 5.12 -23.71 -5.36
C GLU A 306 4.54 -22.37 -4.89
N LEU A 307 4.01 -21.56 -5.81
CA LEU A 307 3.42 -20.27 -5.46
C LEU A 307 2.08 -20.46 -4.75
N VAL A 308 1.22 -21.36 -5.25
CA VAL A 308 -0.07 -21.66 -4.63
C VAL A 308 0.12 -22.20 -3.22
N ASP A 309 1.08 -23.11 -3.03
CA ASP A 309 1.43 -23.64 -1.70
C ASP A 309 1.93 -22.51 -0.78
N ALA A 310 2.81 -21.62 -1.27
CA ALA A 310 3.28 -20.48 -0.49
C ALA A 310 2.14 -19.52 -0.07
N ILE A 311 1.15 -19.27 -0.94
CA ILE A 311 -0.01 -18.43 -0.59
C ILE A 311 -0.90 -19.13 0.45
N LEU A 312 -1.16 -20.43 0.30
CA LEU A 312 -1.98 -21.20 1.23
C LEU A 312 -1.30 -21.35 2.60
N ASP A 313 0.01 -21.59 2.63
CA ASP A 313 0.80 -21.73 3.85
C ASP A 313 0.93 -20.40 4.61
N ALA A 314 1.01 -19.28 3.88
CA ALA A 314 0.98 -17.95 4.48
C ALA A 314 -0.33 -17.70 5.25
N GLY A 315 -1.46 -18.20 4.70
CA GLY A 315 -2.79 -18.08 5.29
C GLY A 315 -3.26 -16.64 5.44
N LEU A 316 -4.56 -16.45 5.77
CA LEU A 316 -5.01 -15.13 6.19
C LEU A 316 -4.35 -14.78 7.52
N ALA A 317 -3.73 -13.60 7.59
CA ALA A 317 -3.49 -12.98 8.88
C ALA A 317 -4.84 -12.92 9.63
N PRO A 318 -4.89 -13.12 10.96
CA PRO A 318 -6.15 -13.20 11.70
C PRO A 318 -6.88 -11.84 11.74
N ALA A 319 -7.52 -11.48 10.63
CA ALA A 319 -8.39 -10.32 10.50
C ALA A 319 -9.73 -10.54 11.23
N GLU A 320 -10.07 -11.78 11.59
CA GLU A 320 -11.26 -12.13 12.37
C GLU A 320 -11.17 -11.83 13.88
N SER A 321 -10.00 -11.39 14.40
CA SER A 321 -9.80 -11.17 15.84
C SER A 321 -10.02 -9.74 16.33
N HIS A 322 -10.30 -8.78 15.45
CA HIS A 322 -10.28 -7.35 15.84
C HIS A 322 -11.67 -6.77 16.13
N ALA A 323 -12.74 -7.42 15.70
CA ALA A 323 -14.10 -7.14 16.21
C ALA A 323 -14.32 -7.70 17.64
N THR A 324 -13.41 -8.55 18.13
CA THR A 324 -13.63 -9.38 19.33
C THR A 324 -13.13 -8.77 20.64
N LEU A 325 -12.31 -7.71 20.62
CA LEU A 325 -11.70 -7.21 21.87
C LEU A 325 -12.65 -6.36 22.73
N LEU A 326 -13.56 -5.57 22.14
CA LEU A 326 -14.61 -4.86 22.89
C LEU A 326 -15.66 -5.83 23.47
N ASP A 327 -15.93 -6.92 22.75
CA ASP A 327 -16.80 -8.03 23.20
C ASP A 327 -16.09 -8.94 24.23
N SER A 328 -14.77 -8.83 24.38
CA SER A 328 -13.98 -9.57 25.38
C SER A 328 -13.84 -8.83 26.72
N LEU A 329 -14.38 -7.61 26.84
CA LEU A 329 -14.45 -6.92 28.13
C LEU A 329 -15.30 -7.76 29.10
N PRO A 330 -14.92 -7.89 30.39
CA PRO A 330 -15.71 -8.61 31.39
C PRO A 330 -17.16 -8.11 31.48
N GLU A 331 -17.39 -6.86 31.10
CA GLU A 331 -18.70 -6.27 30.88
C GLU A 331 -18.67 -5.39 29.61
N PRO A 332 -19.48 -5.70 28.59
CA PRO A 332 -19.50 -4.91 27.35
C PRO A 332 -20.01 -3.48 27.60
N LEU A 333 -19.49 -2.54 26.81
CA LEU A 333 -19.98 -1.16 26.82
C LEU A 333 -21.38 -1.11 26.19
N THR A 334 -22.30 -0.43 26.85
CA THR A 334 -23.62 -0.12 26.27
C THR A 334 -23.47 0.88 25.12
N GLU A 335 -24.47 0.96 24.23
CA GLU A 335 -24.44 1.93 23.10
C GLU A 335 -24.20 3.37 23.56
N GLN A 336 -24.76 3.76 24.70
CA GLN A 336 -24.57 5.10 25.28
C GLN A 336 -23.14 5.29 25.80
N GLU A 337 -22.53 4.26 26.39
CA GLU A 337 -21.14 4.27 26.86
C GLU A 337 -20.14 4.29 25.70
N LEU A 338 -20.44 3.60 24.59
CA LEU A 338 -19.64 3.65 23.37
C LEU A 338 -19.65 5.04 22.76
N ARG A 339 -20.81 5.71 22.71
CA ARG A 339 -20.92 7.11 22.27
C ARG A 339 -20.07 8.03 23.15
N VAL A 340 -20.10 7.83 24.47
CA VAL A 340 -19.27 8.60 25.41
C VAL A 340 -17.78 8.33 25.20
N LEU A 341 -17.37 7.09 24.92
CA LEU A 341 -15.99 6.74 24.61
C LEU A 341 -15.47 7.46 23.34
N LYS A 342 -16.28 7.50 22.26
CA LYS A 342 -15.93 8.25 21.03
C LYS A 342 -15.70 9.74 21.30
N LEU A 343 -16.54 10.35 22.13
CA LEU A 343 -16.35 11.74 22.56
C LEU A 343 -15.14 11.91 23.47
N ILE A 344 -14.81 10.88 24.26
CA ILE A 344 -13.58 10.86 25.05
C ILE A 344 -12.35 10.92 24.15
N ILE A 345 -12.30 10.06 23.13
CA ILE A 345 -11.24 9.96 22.12
C ILE A 345 -11.09 11.27 21.35
N ALA A 346 -12.20 11.92 21.01
CA ALA A 346 -12.24 13.23 20.36
C ALA A 346 -11.83 14.41 21.27
N GLY A 347 -11.36 14.16 22.50
CA GLY A 347 -10.86 15.18 23.42
C GLY A 347 -11.94 16.05 24.09
N LYS A 348 -13.23 15.69 23.97
CA LYS A 348 -14.37 16.48 24.48
C LYS A 348 -14.48 16.50 26.01
N THR A 349 -14.58 17.65 26.65
CA THR A 349 -14.75 17.72 28.11
C THR A 349 -16.10 17.15 28.57
N ASN A 350 -16.29 16.90 29.86
CA ASN A 350 -17.58 16.41 30.38
C ASN A 350 -18.73 17.42 30.14
N ALA A 351 -18.41 18.71 30.00
CA ALA A 351 -19.39 19.72 29.63
C ALA A 351 -19.77 19.60 28.14
N ASP A 352 -18.80 19.35 27.26
CA ASP A 352 -19.03 19.12 25.84
C ASP A 352 -19.83 17.83 25.61
N ILE A 353 -19.48 16.75 26.31
CA ILE A 353 -20.20 15.47 26.27
C ILE A 353 -21.65 15.65 26.73
N ALA A 354 -21.87 16.43 27.80
CA ALA A 354 -23.20 16.72 28.31
C ALA A 354 -24.04 17.50 27.30
N ALA A 355 -23.44 18.49 26.61
CA ALA A 355 -24.10 19.25 25.57
C ALA A 355 -24.44 18.40 24.34
N GLU A 356 -23.49 17.56 23.89
CA GLU A 356 -23.63 16.73 22.69
C GLU A 356 -24.61 15.58 22.87
N LEU A 357 -24.70 15.02 24.08
CA LEU A 357 -25.64 13.96 24.42
C LEU A 357 -26.96 14.47 25.01
N VAL A 358 -27.12 15.79 25.17
CA VAL A 358 -28.32 16.44 25.75
C VAL A 358 -28.66 15.88 27.14
N ILE A 359 -27.66 15.81 28.02
CA ILE A 359 -27.77 15.32 29.40
C ILE A 359 -27.14 16.31 30.39
N SER A 360 -27.32 16.07 31.70
CA SER A 360 -26.65 16.90 32.71
C SER A 360 -25.14 16.59 32.78
N VAL A 361 -24.33 17.58 33.19
CA VAL A 361 -22.88 17.37 33.43
C VAL A 361 -22.61 16.30 34.50
N GLY A 362 -23.52 16.16 35.48
CA GLY A 362 -23.46 15.09 36.47
C GLY A 362 -23.65 13.70 35.86
N THR A 363 -24.58 13.58 34.91
CA THR A 363 -24.84 12.35 34.15
C THR A 363 -23.68 12.01 33.21
N ALA A 364 -23.08 13.01 32.56
CA ALA A 364 -21.89 12.81 31.74
C ALA A 364 -20.69 12.33 32.58
N LYS A 365 -20.47 12.89 33.78
CA LYS A 365 -19.44 12.40 34.73
C LYS A 365 -19.66 10.94 35.11
N TRP A 366 -20.91 10.54 35.35
CA TRP A 366 -21.26 9.16 35.67
C TRP A 366 -20.98 8.21 34.51
N HIS A 367 -21.39 8.55 33.27
CA HIS A 367 -21.08 7.73 32.10
C HIS A 367 -19.57 7.63 31.84
N VAL A 368 -18.83 8.72 31.96
CA VAL A 368 -17.36 8.69 31.81
C VAL A 368 -16.75 7.77 32.86
N HIS A 369 -17.20 7.86 34.12
CA HIS A 369 -16.73 6.97 35.18
C HIS A 369 -16.98 5.49 34.87
N ASN A 370 -18.19 5.14 34.42
CA ASN A 370 -18.52 3.76 34.06
C ASN A 370 -17.69 3.26 32.87
N VAL A 371 -17.49 4.10 31.84
CA VAL A 371 -16.62 3.77 30.70
C VAL A 371 -15.21 3.45 31.17
N LEU A 372 -14.61 4.29 32.03
CA LEU A 372 -13.28 4.05 32.57
C LEU A 372 -13.22 2.76 33.39
N GLN A 373 -14.23 2.51 34.22
CA GLN A 373 -14.33 1.30 35.05
C GLN A 373 -14.42 0.03 34.18
N LYS A 374 -15.30 0.02 33.18
CA LYS A 374 -15.49 -1.13 32.28
C LYS A 374 -14.28 -1.41 31.40
N LEU A 375 -13.55 -0.35 31.03
CA LEU A 375 -12.26 -0.45 30.33
C LEU A 375 -11.10 -0.83 31.26
N GLY A 376 -11.30 -0.88 32.59
CA GLY A 376 -10.25 -1.23 33.56
C GLY A 376 -9.15 -0.17 33.71
N VAL A 377 -9.41 1.07 33.31
CA VAL A 377 -8.42 2.16 33.29
C VAL A 377 -8.69 3.22 34.35
N GLY A 378 -7.63 3.82 34.88
CA GLY A 378 -7.74 4.77 36.00
C GLY A 378 -8.00 6.22 35.57
N ASN A 379 -7.77 6.56 34.30
CA ASN A 379 -7.98 7.92 33.81
C ASN A 379 -8.29 7.99 32.31
N ARG A 380 -8.72 9.18 31.90
CA ARG A 380 -9.12 9.49 30.54
C ARG A 380 -8.02 9.28 29.50
N SER A 381 -6.78 9.64 29.82
CA SER A 381 -5.66 9.47 28.90
C SER A 381 -5.37 7.99 28.64
N GLN A 382 -5.48 7.16 29.68
CA GLN A 382 -5.39 5.70 29.56
C GLN A 382 -6.55 5.12 28.74
N ALA A 383 -7.78 5.63 28.91
CA ALA A 383 -8.90 5.22 28.07
C ALA A 383 -8.71 5.59 26.60
N ILE A 384 -8.13 6.74 26.31
CA ILE A 384 -7.82 7.15 24.93
C ILE A 384 -6.71 6.25 24.34
N ALA A 385 -5.67 5.95 25.12
CA ALA A 385 -4.61 5.04 24.69
C ALA A 385 -5.17 3.63 24.42
N LEU A 386 -5.93 3.06 25.36
CA LEU A 386 -6.54 1.75 25.21
C LEU A 386 -7.57 1.71 24.07
N ALA A 387 -8.41 2.73 23.93
CA ALA A 387 -9.39 2.77 22.85
C ALA A 387 -8.74 2.90 21.46
N ARG A 388 -7.56 3.54 21.38
CA ARG A 388 -6.72 3.55 20.17
C ARG A 388 -6.08 2.19 19.90
N GLU A 389 -5.61 1.49 20.94
CA GLU A 389 -5.13 0.10 20.84
C GLU A 389 -6.26 -0.85 20.36
N LEU A 390 -7.51 -0.55 20.73
CA LEU A 390 -8.70 -1.30 20.36
C LEU A 390 -9.37 -0.84 19.06
N GLY A 391 -8.86 0.19 18.38
CA GLY A 391 -9.38 0.68 17.09
C GLY A 391 -10.74 1.38 17.13
N VAL A 392 -11.12 2.02 18.25
CA VAL A 392 -12.42 2.69 18.48
C VAL A 392 -12.42 4.17 18.12
#